data_AF-A0AB39WR82-F1
#
_entry.id   AF-A0AB39WR82-F1
#
_cell.length_a   1.000
_cell.length_b   1.000
_cell.length_c   1.000
_cell.angle_alpha   90.00
_cell.angle_beta   90.00
_cell.angle_gamma   90.00
#
_symmetry.space_group_name_H-M   'P 1'
#
loop_
_entity.id
_entity.type
_entity.pdbx_description
1 polymer ?
#
loop_
_entity_poly.entity_id
_entity_poly.type
_entity_poly.pdbx_seq_one_letter_code
_entity_poly.pdbx_strand_id
1 'polypeptide(L)'
;MNNFHEQAMSFVYQQVLHRLLGFFSRPERIALQLLIQRLMVAAGGLERIGRYRVMVVHEGGKECAYTLAFLRAAQLSIAGRSPHTFILRIAILRQPRMTANVMERIQTQCSELFIYDDDRVELLLVDEKGPWQVA
;
A
#
# COMPACT_ATOMS: atom_id res chain seq x y z
N MET A 1 -14.00 7.10 -17.09
CA MET A 1 -14.03 7.85 -15.82
C MET A 1 -13.59 9.28 -16.12
N ASN A 2 -14.15 10.28 -15.44
CA ASN A 2 -14.01 11.70 -15.82
C ASN A 2 -12.63 12.24 -15.39
N ASN A 3 -11.93 13.00 -16.24
CA ASN A 3 -10.57 13.53 -16.01
C ASN A 3 -10.45 14.30 -14.66
N PHE A 4 -11.54 14.90 -14.18
CA PHE A 4 -11.64 15.55 -12.87
C PHE A 4 -11.48 14.58 -11.68
N HIS A 5 -12.01 13.36 -11.76
CA HIS A 5 -11.86 12.38 -10.68
C HIS A 5 -10.42 11.88 -10.57
N GLU A 6 -9.76 11.61 -11.70
CA GLU A 6 -8.36 11.20 -11.71
C GLU A 6 -7.44 12.29 -11.13
N GLN A 7 -7.70 13.55 -11.48
CA GLN A 7 -6.98 14.69 -10.91
C GLN A 7 -7.23 14.83 -9.40
N ALA A 8 -8.48 14.73 -8.96
CA ALA A 8 -8.82 14.78 -7.53
C ALA A 8 -8.11 13.67 -6.74
N MET A 9 -8.14 12.43 -7.24
CA MET A 9 -7.46 11.30 -6.61
C MET A 9 -5.94 11.49 -6.57
N SER A 10 -5.34 12.06 -7.63
CA SER A 10 -3.91 12.39 -7.64
C SER A 10 -3.54 13.34 -6.49
N PHE A 11 -4.34 14.39 -6.25
CA PHE A 11 -4.12 15.30 -5.11
C PHE A 11 -4.26 14.59 -3.77
N VAL A 12 -5.28 13.75 -3.60
CA VAL A 12 -5.48 12.94 -2.39
C VAL A 12 -4.26 12.07 -2.13
N TYR A 13 -3.76 11.36 -3.14
CA TYR A 13 -2.56 10.52 -3.00
C TYR A 13 -1.31 11.33 -2.65
N GLN A 14 -1.13 12.52 -3.22
CA GLN A 14 -0.03 13.41 -2.84
C GLN A 14 -0.13 13.84 -1.37
N GLN A 15 -1.33 14.12 -0.87
CA GLN A 15 -1.55 14.45 0.55
C GLN A 15 -1.24 13.27 1.47
N VAL A 16 -1.68 12.06 1.10
CA VAL A 16 -1.35 10.83 1.83
C VAL A 16 0.17 10.63 1.89
N LEU A 17 0.86 10.75 0.75
CA LEU A 17 2.31 10.64 0.69
C LEU A 17 2.99 11.70 1.58
N HIS A 18 2.54 12.96 1.50
CA HIS A 18 3.09 14.03 2.32
C HIS A 18 2.95 13.73 3.82
N ARG A 19 1.78 13.23 4.25
CA ARG A 19 1.54 12.83 5.64
C ARG A 19 2.47 11.68 6.07
N LEU A 20 2.61 10.65 5.24
CA LEU A 20 3.52 9.52 5.49
C LEU A 20 4.98 9.99 5.65
N LEU A 21 5.46 10.83 4.75
CA LEU A 21 6.81 11.39 4.81
C LEU A 21 7.04 12.29 6.04
N GLY A 22 5.98 12.96 6.51
CA GLY A 22 5.99 13.74 7.74
C GLY A 22 6.08 12.89 9.01
N PHE A 23 5.52 11.68 9.01
CA PHE A 23 5.66 10.72 10.11
C PHE A 23 7.02 10.04 10.15
N PHE A 24 7.63 9.79 9.00
CA PHE A 24 8.90 9.08 8.95
C PHE A 24 10.06 9.89 9.52
N SER A 25 10.95 9.21 10.23
CA SER A 25 12.23 9.79 10.63
C SER A 25 13.13 10.03 9.41
N ARG A 26 14.21 10.80 9.59
CA ARG A 26 15.19 11.02 8.50
C ARG A 26 15.81 9.70 7.99
N PRO A 27 16.26 8.76 8.86
CA PRO A 27 16.75 7.45 8.41
C PRO A 27 15.70 6.65 7.65
N GLU A 28 14.45 6.70 8.09
CA GLU A 28 13.33 6.02 7.42
C GLU A 28 13.08 6.58 6.02
N ARG A 29 13.14 7.91 5.83
CA ARG A 29 13.06 8.50 4.48
C ARG A 29 14.20 8.05 3.56
N ILE A 30 15.40 7.82 4.10
CA ILE A 30 16.53 7.25 3.33
C ILE A 30 16.25 5.79 2.98
N ALA A 31 15.80 4.99 3.95
CA ALA A 31 15.42 3.59 3.72
C ALA A 31 14.28 3.46 2.70
N LEU A 32 13.33 4.40 2.68
CA LEU A 32 12.27 4.46 1.68
C LEU A 32 12.84 4.66 0.26
N GLN A 33 13.82 5.55 0.08
CA GLN A 33 14.47 5.72 -1.22
C GLN A 33 15.20 4.45 -1.66
N LEU A 34 15.90 3.77 -0.73
CA LEU A 34 16.55 2.50 -1.02
C LEU A 34 15.55 1.40 -1.39
N LEU A 35 14.40 1.34 -0.71
CA LEU A 35 13.32 0.42 -1.05
C LEU A 35 12.79 0.68 -2.46
N ILE A 36 12.51 1.95 -2.81
CA ILE A 36 12.07 2.33 -4.16
C ILE A 36 13.08 1.84 -5.20
N GLN A 37 14.38 2.09 -5.00
CA GLN A 37 15.41 1.61 -5.93
C GLN A 37 15.42 0.07 -6.06
N ARG A 38 15.27 -0.66 -4.96
CA ARG A 38 15.22 -2.13 -4.98
C ARG A 38 13.99 -2.67 -5.69
N LEU A 39 12.83 -2.05 -5.50
CA LEU A 39 11.59 -2.41 -6.19
C LEU A 39 11.72 -2.17 -7.71
N MET A 40 12.31 -1.05 -8.09
CA MET A 40 12.59 -0.71 -9.50
C MET A 40 13.50 -1.74 -10.16
N VAL A 41 14.59 -2.13 -9.48
CA VAL A 41 15.52 -3.16 -9.98
C VAL A 41 14.84 -4.51 -10.07
N ALA A 42 14.10 -4.93 -9.04
CA ALA A 42 13.41 -6.22 -9.01
C ALA A 42 12.32 -6.34 -10.08
N ALA A 43 11.64 -5.24 -10.39
CA ALA A 43 10.67 -5.19 -11.48
C ALA A 43 11.31 -5.28 -12.89
N GLY A 44 12.63 -5.07 -13.00
CA GLY A 44 13.33 -4.97 -14.28
C GLY A 44 13.22 -3.59 -14.92
N GLY A 45 13.10 -2.53 -14.11
CA GLY A 45 13.06 -1.14 -14.54
C GLY A 45 11.65 -0.51 -14.56
N LEU A 46 11.61 0.78 -14.88
CA LEU A 46 10.37 1.59 -14.85
C LEU A 46 9.29 1.04 -15.79
N GLU A 47 9.68 0.64 -17.00
CA GLU A 47 8.76 0.13 -18.02
C GLU A 47 8.01 -1.14 -17.59
N ARG A 48 8.58 -1.91 -16.67
CA ARG A 48 8.01 -3.18 -16.19
C ARG A 48 7.30 -3.06 -14.85
N ILE A 49 7.47 -1.94 -14.14
CA ILE A 49 6.96 -1.82 -12.76
C ILE A 49 5.44 -1.87 -12.68
N GLY A 50 4.72 -1.40 -13.71
CA GLY A 50 3.25 -1.45 -13.77
C GLY A 50 2.66 -2.86 -13.70
N ARG A 51 3.45 -3.90 -13.98
CA ARG A 51 3.03 -5.32 -13.91
C ARG A 51 3.63 -6.05 -12.72
N TYR A 52 4.52 -5.40 -11.98
CA TYR A 52 5.17 -5.99 -10.81
C TYR A 52 4.20 -6.01 -9.64
N ARG A 53 4.15 -7.13 -8.90
CA ARG A 53 3.26 -7.33 -7.76
C ARG A 53 4.08 -7.43 -6.49
N VAL A 54 3.75 -6.60 -5.51
CA VAL A 54 4.33 -6.66 -4.16
C VAL A 54 3.24 -7.10 -3.21
N MET A 55 3.47 -8.20 -2.49
CA MET A 55 2.52 -8.75 -1.54
C MET A 55 2.97 -8.46 -0.10
N VAL A 56 2.02 -8.08 0.75
CA VAL A 56 2.22 -7.93 2.19
C VAL A 56 1.09 -8.63 2.94
N VAL A 57 1.44 -9.32 4.02
CA VAL A 57 0.47 -9.92 4.95
C VAL A 57 0.21 -8.94 6.08
N HIS A 58 -1.08 -8.69 6.36
CA HIS A 58 -1.52 -7.80 7.42
C HIS A 58 -2.32 -8.58 8.46
N GLU A 59 -1.66 -8.95 9.55
CA GLU A 59 -2.26 -9.67 10.69
C GLU A 59 -2.80 -8.71 11.77
N GLY A 60 -2.70 -7.40 11.54
CA GLY A 60 -3.19 -6.36 12.44
C GLY A 60 -2.18 -5.88 13.48
N GLY A 61 -0.95 -6.40 13.50
CA GLY A 61 0.13 -5.93 14.35
C GLY A 61 0.72 -4.56 13.95
N LYS A 62 1.50 -3.96 14.85
CA LYS A 62 2.19 -2.67 14.58
C LYS A 62 3.22 -2.79 13.45
N GLU A 63 3.96 -3.90 13.41
CA GLU A 63 5.02 -4.11 12.41
C GLU A 63 4.45 -4.26 10.99
N CYS A 64 3.35 -5.00 10.83
CA CYS A 64 2.70 -5.10 9.52
C CYS A 64 2.04 -3.78 9.11
N ALA A 65 1.53 -3.00 10.07
CA ALA A 65 1.02 -1.66 9.82
C ALA A 65 2.09 -0.71 9.30
N TYR A 66 3.26 -0.72 9.96
CA TYR A 66 4.41 0.08 9.57
C TYR A 66 4.95 -0.34 8.19
N THR A 67 5.04 -1.65 7.94
CA THR A 67 5.42 -2.22 6.64
C THR A 67 4.47 -1.77 5.53
N LEU A 68 3.15 -1.81 5.77
CA LEU A 68 2.16 -1.34 4.82
C LEU A 68 2.30 0.16 4.54
N ALA A 69 2.51 0.99 5.57
CA ALA A 69 2.75 2.42 5.41
C ALA A 69 4.00 2.70 4.56
N PHE A 70 5.07 1.94 4.76
CA PHE A 70 6.32 2.08 4.00
C PHE A 70 6.14 1.69 2.53
N LEU A 71 5.46 0.58 2.27
CA LEU A 71 5.11 0.13 0.91
C LEU A 71 4.18 1.12 0.21
N ARG A 72 3.20 1.66 0.93
CA ARG A 72 2.29 2.67 0.39
C ARG A 72 3.03 3.95 0.03
N ALA A 73 3.93 4.42 0.89
CA ALA A 73 4.77 5.58 0.59
C ALA A 73 5.66 5.34 -0.64
N ALA A 74 6.21 4.14 -0.81
CA ALA A 74 7.01 3.78 -1.98
C ALA A 74 6.15 3.80 -3.26
N GLN A 75 4.96 3.19 -3.21
CA GLN A 75 4.02 3.13 -4.32
C GLN A 75 3.63 4.53 -4.80
N LEU A 76 3.23 5.41 -3.86
CA LEU A 76 2.82 6.77 -4.16
C LEU A 76 3.98 7.66 -4.61
N SER A 77 5.20 7.45 -4.08
CA SER A 77 6.40 8.16 -4.52
C SER A 77 6.75 7.85 -5.99
N ILE A 78 6.58 6.59 -6.42
CA ILE A 78 6.80 6.18 -7.81
C ILE A 78 5.68 6.75 -8.69
N ALA A 79 4.41 6.64 -8.26
CA ALA A 79 3.26 7.16 -8.99
C ALA A 79 3.31 8.68 -9.22
N GLY A 80 3.91 9.45 -8.29
CA GLY A 80 4.10 10.89 -8.46
C GLY A 80 5.11 11.28 -9.54
N ARG A 81 5.89 10.32 -10.07
CA ARG A 81 6.98 10.54 -11.03
C ARG A 81 6.84 9.71 -12.32
N SER A 82 5.84 8.85 -12.39
CA SER A 82 5.67 7.87 -13.47
C SER A 82 4.18 7.60 -13.70
N PRO A 83 3.75 7.36 -14.95
CA PRO A 83 2.36 6.97 -15.24
C PRO A 83 1.95 5.65 -14.58
N HIS A 84 2.92 4.79 -14.23
CA HIS A 84 2.67 3.48 -13.64
C HIS A 84 3.53 3.23 -12.41
N THR A 85 3.00 2.44 -11.48
CA THR A 85 3.68 1.92 -10.29
C THR A 85 3.27 0.46 -10.08
N PHE A 86 3.91 -0.23 -9.15
CA PHE A 86 3.62 -1.63 -8.86
C PHE A 86 2.22 -1.82 -8.27
N ILE A 87 1.68 -3.02 -8.44
CA ILE A 87 0.43 -3.47 -7.82
C ILE A 87 0.73 -3.91 -6.40
N LEU A 88 0.12 -3.27 -5.41
CA LEU A 88 0.25 -3.61 -4.01
C LEU A 88 -0.87 -4.57 -3.62
N ARG A 89 -0.53 -5.78 -3.16
CA ARG A 89 -1.50 -6.78 -2.74
C ARG A 89 -1.41 -7.00 -1.23
N ILE A 90 -2.51 -6.74 -0.53
CA ILE A 90 -2.59 -6.80 0.93
C ILE A 90 -3.44 -8.00 1.31
N ALA A 91 -2.83 -9.00 1.93
CA ALA A 91 -3.54 -10.16 2.45
C ALA A 91 -3.85 -9.94 3.94
N ILE A 92 -5.11 -9.64 4.26
CA ILE A 92 -5.60 -9.59 5.64
C ILE A 92 -5.83 -11.04 6.10
N LEU A 93 -4.99 -11.52 7.02
CA LEU A 93 -5.08 -12.88 7.51
C LEU A 93 -6.04 -12.95 8.71
N ARG A 94 -7.16 -13.66 8.53
CA ARG A 94 -8.13 -13.92 9.58
C ARG A 94 -7.65 -15.11 10.42
N GLN A 95 -7.01 -14.80 11.54
CA GLN A 95 -6.57 -15.79 12.53
C GLN A 95 -7.55 -15.84 13.71
N PRO A 96 -7.53 -16.88 14.56
CA PRO A 96 -8.37 -16.98 15.76
C PRO A 96 -8.25 -15.79 16.71
N ARG A 97 -7.12 -15.08 16.69
CA ARG A 97 -6.86 -13.87 17.49
C ARG A 97 -7.44 -12.58 16.87
N MET A 98 -8.05 -12.66 15.69
CA MET A 98 -8.68 -11.52 15.00
C MET A 98 -9.98 -11.14 15.72
N THR A 99 -9.89 -10.16 16.61
CA THR A 99 -11.07 -9.56 17.27
C THR A 99 -11.67 -8.47 16.40
N ALA A 100 -12.92 -8.07 16.70
CA ALA A 100 -13.58 -6.95 16.03
C ALA A 100 -12.73 -5.66 16.08
N ASN A 101 -12.13 -5.35 17.23
CA ASN A 101 -11.29 -4.16 17.40
C ASN A 101 -10.01 -4.21 16.53
N VAL A 102 -9.42 -5.41 16.34
CA VAL A 102 -8.27 -5.54 15.44
C VAL A 102 -8.70 -5.33 13.99
N MET A 103 -9.85 -5.88 13.58
CA MET A 103 -10.39 -5.67 12.25
C MET A 103 -10.72 -4.20 11.98
N GLU A 104 -11.37 -3.51 12.93
CA GLU A 104 -11.67 -2.09 12.84
C GLU A 104 -10.39 -1.27 12.67
N ARG A 105 -9.34 -1.56 13.45
CA ARG A 105 -8.04 -0.88 13.29
C ARG A 105 -7.44 -1.08 11.91
N ILE A 106 -7.50 -2.30 11.37
CA ILE A 106 -7.02 -2.58 10.00
C ILE A 106 -7.83 -1.77 8.99
N GLN A 107 -9.16 -1.72 9.15
CA GLN A 107 -10.03 -0.96 8.27
C GLN A 107 -9.72 0.54 8.33
N THR A 108 -9.59 1.12 9.52
CA THR A 108 -9.20 2.53 9.71
C THR A 108 -7.86 2.81 9.03
N GLN A 109 -6.87 1.95 9.22
CA GLN A 109 -5.55 2.12 8.60
C GLN A 109 -5.62 2.05 7.07
N CYS A 110 -6.37 1.10 6.51
CA CYS A 110 -6.60 1.01 5.06
C CYS A 110 -7.30 2.25 4.52
N SER A 111 -8.28 2.79 5.24
CA SER A 111 -8.97 4.03 4.88
C SER A 111 -8.03 5.24 4.93
N GLU A 112 -7.24 5.40 5.99
CA GLU A 112 -6.28 6.50 6.13
C GLU A 112 -5.19 6.51 5.04
N LEU A 113 -4.85 5.33 4.55
CA LEU A 113 -3.87 5.12 3.47
C LEU A 113 -4.51 5.15 2.07
N PHE A 114 -5.83 5.42 1.97
CA PHE A 114 -6.60 5.39 0.73
C PHE A 114 -6.34 4.10 -0.08
N ILE A 115 -6.44 2.97 0.60
CA ILE A 115 -6.25 1.63 0.00
C ILE A 115 -7.45 1.23 -0.85
N TYR A 116 -8.66 1.50 -0.37
CA TYR A 116 -9.90 1.07 -1.02
C TYR A 116 -10.18 1.82 -2.33
N ASP A 117 -9.68 3.04 -2.47
CA ASP A 117 -9.95 3.93 -3.60
C ASP A 117 -8.87 3.89 -4.69
N ASP A 118 -7.81 3.08 -4.50
CA ASP A 118 -6.68 2.99 -5.42
C ASP A 118 -6.71 1.68 -6.19
N ASP A 119 -6.96 1.75 -7.49
CA ASP A 119 -7.07 0.64 -8.43
C ASP A 119 -5.78 -0.19 -8.56
N ARG A 120 -4.65 0.33 -8.10
CA ARG A 120 -3.36 -0.36 -8.06
C ARG A 120 -3.14 -1.11 -6.76
N VAL A 121 -4.15 -1.16 -5.89
CA VAL A 121 -4.11 -1.89 -4.63
C VAL A 121 -5.20 -2.95 -4.62
N GLU A 122 -4.82 -4.15 -4.21
CA GLU A 122 -5.73 -5.29 -4.11
C GLU A 122 -5.79 -5.77 -2.66
N LEU A 123 -6.99 -5.82 -2.07
CA LEU A 123 -7.21 -6.32 -0.72
C LEU A 123 -7.79 -7.73 -0.78
N LEU A 124 -7.14 -8.67 -0.09
CA LEU A 124 -7.56 -10.06 -0.01
C LEU A 124 -7.83 -10.41 1.44
N LEU A 125 -9.02 -10.91 1.75
CA LEU A 125 -9.27 -11.57 3.02
C LEU A 125 -8.86 -13.03 2.89
N VAL A 126 -7.95 -13.48 3.76
CA VAL A 126 -7.46 -14.86 3.77
C VAL A 126 -7.88 -15.50 5.08
N ASP A 127 -8.64 -16.59 5.02
CA ASP A 127 -9.03 -17.37 6.19
C ASP A 127 -8.14 -18.62 6.31
N GLU A 128 -8.11 -19.26 7.47
CA GLU A 128 -7.38 -20.51 7.72
C GLU A 128 -7.80 -21.64 6.77
N LYS A 129 -8.99 -21.53 6.15
CA LYS A 129 -9.51 -22.46 5.13
C LYS A 129 -9.03 -22.16 3.69
N GLY A 130 -8.13 -21.19 3.49
CA GLY A 130 -7.63 -20.77 2.18
C GLY A 130 -8.23 -19.43 1.71
N PRO A 131 -7.70 -18.85 0.61
CA PRO A 131 -8.09 -17.53 0.14
C PRO A 131 -9.50 -17.59 -0.47
N TRP A 132 -10.51 -17.15 0.27
CA TRP A 132 -11.84 -16.92 -0.25
C TRP A 132 -12.33 -15.53 0.12
N GLN A 133 -12.77 -14.83 -0.93
CA GLN A 133 -13.44 -13.53 -1.00
C GLN A 133 -12.52 -12.29 -1.02
N VAL A 134 -12.46 -11.70 -2.21
CA VAL A 134 -12.13 -10.29 -2.45
C VAL A 134 -13.27 -9.49 -1.80
N ALA A 135 -12.94 -8.58 -0.89
CA ALA A 135 -13.87 -7.64 -0.30
C ALA A 135 -14.16 -6.48 -1.26
#